data_AF-A0A1G9T6W5-F1
#
_entry.id   AF-A0A1G9T6W5-F1
#
_cell.length_a   1.000
_cell.length_b   1.000
_cell.length_c   1.000
_cell.angle_alpha   90.00
_cell.angle_beta   90.00
_cell.angle_gamma   90.00
#
_symmetry.space_group_name_H-M   'P 1'
#
loop_
_entity.id
_entity.type
_entity.pdbx_description
1 polymer ?
#
loop_
_entity_poly.entity_id
_entity_poly.type
_entity_poly.pdbx_seq_one_letter_code
_entity_poly.pdbx_strand_id
1 'polypeptide(L)'
;MPEWLVTQQISPDRVRHALRSVRAAAYSVEVTPAGTTLALVMSASPAGRRNAAEKIVGLLEVAGLRLVADDPVGELTDERRGFLVSGAGPA
;
A
#
# COMPACT_ATOMS: atom_id res chain seq x y z
N MET A 1 21.55 19.11 17.17
CA MET A 1 20.89 17.88 16.72
C MET A 1 20.46 18.12 15.28
N PRO A 2 21.01 17.45 14.27
CA PRO A 2 20.63 17.74 12.88
C PRO A 2 19.23 17.20 12.55
N GLU A 3 18.39 18.06 11.97
CA GLU A 3 16.97 17.83 11.62
C GLU A 3 16.76 17.12 10.26
N TRP A 4 17.80 16.53 9.64
CA TRP A 4 17.74 16.11 8.23
C TRP A 4 17.49 14.62 7.95
N LEU A 5 17.05 13.84 8.93
CA LEU A 5 16.50 12.49 8.69
C LEU A 5 15.00 12.46 8.99
N VAL A 6 14.25 13.43 8.45
CA VAL A 6 12.83 13.18 8.23
C VAL A 6 12.74 12.21 7.05
N THR A 7 12.94 10.91 7.32
CA THR A 7 12.30 9.87 6.51
C THR A 7 10.84 10.30 6.44
N GLN A 8 10.41 10.86 5.30
CA GLN A 8 9.04 11.32 5.14
C GLN A 8 8.13 10.12 5.36
N GLN A 9 7.57 10.05 6.56
CA GLN A 9 6.63 8.99 6.92
C GLN A 9 5.47 9.13 5.94
N ILE A 10 5.25 8.10 5.12
CA ILE A 10 4.19 8.13 4.10
C ILE A 10 2.87 8.34 4.83
N SER A 11 2.19 9.46 4.59
CA SER A 11 0.92 9.73 5.25
C SER A 11 -0.17 8.78 4.72
N PRO A 12 -1.11 8.35 5.58
CA PRO A 12 -2.23 7.52 5.13
C PRO A 12 -3.08 8.22 4.06
N ASP A 13 -3.16 9.55 4.09
CA ASP A 13 -3.89 10.33 3.08
C ASP A 13 -3.20 10.32 1.73
N ARG A 14 -1.86 10.25 1.68
CA ARG A 14 -1.12 10.06 0.43
C ARG A 14 -1.44 8.70 -0.21
N VAL A 15 -1.52 7.64 0.61
CA VAL A 15 -1.93 6.30 0.14
C VAL A 15 -3.37 6.32 -0.37
N ARG A 16 -4.31 6.90 0.38
CA ARG A 16 -5.72 7.04 -0.05
C ARG A 16 -5.85 7.86 -1.34
N HIS A 17 -5.04 8.91 -1.50
CA HIS A 17 -5.03 9.73 -2.70
C HIS A 17 -4.52 8.96 -3.93
N ALA A 18 -3.47 8.15 -3.76
CA ALA A 18 -2.98 7.24 -4.81
C ALA A 18 -4.07 6.23 -5.22
N LEU A 19 -4.81 5.72 -4.24
CA LEU A 19 -5.87 4.72 -4.42
C LEU A 19 -7.27 5.31 -4.65
N ARG A 20 -7.39 6.60 -5.00
CA ARG A 20 -8.71 7.27 -5.15
C ARG A 20 -9.65 6.65 -6.19
N SER A 21 -9.11 5.86 -7.12
CA SER A 21 -9.87 5.12 -8.15
C SER A 21 -10.26 3.69 -7.74
N VAL A 22 -9.85 3.27 -6.54
CA VAL A 22 -10.19 2.00 -5.90
C VAL A 22 -11.27 2.28 -4.85
N ARG A 23 -12.29 1.43 -4.78
CA ARG A 23 -13.35 1.56 -3.77
C ARG A 23 -12.71 1.47 -2.38
N ALA A 24 -13.03 2.42 -1.50
CA ALA A 24 -12.49 2.45 -0.13
C ALA A 24 -12.78 1.15 0.65
N ALA A 25 -13.90 0.48 0.38
CA ALA A 25 -14.22 -0.81 0.99
C ALA A 25 -13.32 -1.98 0.55
N ALA A 26 -12.46 -1.79 -0.45
CA ALA A 26 -11.56 -2.84 -0.93
C ALA A 26 -10.28 -2.98 -0.09
N TYR A 27 -9.87 -1.92 0.59
CA TYR A 27 -8.60 -1.87 1.31
C TYR A 27 -8.73 -1.19 2.68
N SER A 28 -7.83 -1.51 3.60
CA SER A 28 -7.63 -0.80 4.87
C SER A 28 -6.28 -0.09 4.85
N VAL A 29 -6.24 1.14 5.36
CA VAL A 29 -5.00 1.89 5.61
C VAL A 29 -4.91 2.19 7.09
N GLU A 30 -3.85 1.72 7.73
CA GLU A 30 -3.61 1.86 9.16
C GLU A 30 -2.26 2.53 9.41
N VAL A 31 -2.14 3.23 10.54
CA VAL A 31 -0.87 3.79 11.00
C VAL A 31 -0.38 2.92 12.15
N THR A 32 0.77 2.29 11.95
CA THR A 32 1.45 1.45 12.95
C THR A 32 2.73 2.15 13.42
N PRO A 33 3.36 1.69 14.52
CA PRO A 33 4.67 2.21 14.93
C PRO A 33 5.76 2.09 13.86
N ALA A 34 5.62 1.11 12.95
CA ALA A 34 6.54 0.90 11.83
C ALA A 34 6.23 1.78 10.61
N GLY A 35 5.07 2.42 10.55
CA GLY A 35 4.64 3.25 9.44
C GLY A 35 3.22 2.96 8.96
N THR A 36 2.86 3.57 7.83
CA THR A 36 1.56 3.36 7.18
C THR A 36 1.53 1.98 6.53
N THR A 37 0.50 1.21 6.84
CA THR A 37 0.25 -0.12 6.27
C THR A 37 -0.98 -0.11 5.38
N LEU A 38 -1.00 -1.02 4.40
CA LEU A 38 -2.12 -1.24 3.49
C LEU A 38 -2.48 -2.73 3.48
N ALA A 39 -3.76 -3.05 3.67
CA ALA A 39 -4.29 -4.41 3.58
C ALA A 39 -5.42 -4.48 2.55
N LEU A 40 -5.59 -5.63 1.88
CA LEU A 40 -6.78 -5.92 1.09
C LEU A 40 -7.86 -6.54 1.98
N VAL A 41 -9.05 -5.93 2.02
CA VAL A 41 -10.14 -6.35 2.92
C VAL A 41 -11.44 -6.72 2.19
N MET A 42 -11.44 -6.67 0.85
CA MET A 42 -12.60 -7.11 0.06
C MET A 42 -12.82 -8.62 0.12
N SER A 43 -14.10 -9.00 0.17
CA SER A 43 -14.54 -10.36 -0.12
C SER A 43 -14.80 -10.51 -1.61
N ALA A 44 -13.98 -11.31 -2.30
CA ALA A 44 -14.13 -11.63 -3.71
C ALA A 44 -13.51 -13.00 -4.03
N SER A 45 -13.74 -13.49 -5.26
CA SER A 45 -13.05 -14.67 -5.78
C SER A 45 -11.53 -14.48 -5.79
N PRO A 46 -10.72 -15.56 -5.83
CA PRO A 46 -9.26 -15.46 -5.92
C PRO A 46 -8.80 -14.57 -7.08
N ALA A 47 -9.39 -14.73 -8.27
CA ALA A 47 -9.12 -13.88 -9.42
C ALA A 47 -9.50 -12.41 -9.17
N GLY A 48 -10.64 -12.15 -8.50
CA GLY A 48 -11.06 -10.80 -8.15
C GLY A 48 -10.11 -10.11 -7.17
N ARG A 49 -9.58 -10.84 -6.18
CA ARG A 49 -8.58 -10.31 -5.24
C ARG A 49 -7.26 -10.01 -5.93
N ARG A 50 -6.79 -10.92 -6.80
CA ARG A 50 -5.56 -10.71 -7.58
C ARG A 50 -5.64 -9.48 -8.48
N ASN A 51 -6.75 -9.33 -9.22
CA ASN A 51 -6.96 -8.15 -10.07
C ASN A 51 -6.99 -6.84 -9.25
N ALA A 52 -7.55 -6.88 -8.04
CA ALA A 52 -7.54 -5.72 -7.14
C ALA A 52 -6.13 -5.42 -6.61
N ALA A 53 -5.37 -6.44 -6.25
CA ALA A 53 -3.99 -6.32 -5.80
C ALA A 53 -3.09 -5.73 -6.89
N GLU A 54 -3.17 -6.25 -8.13
CA GLU A 54 -2.44 -5.71 -9.30
C GLU A 54 -2.76 -4.23 -9.53
N LYS A 55 -4.05 -3.87 -9.48
CA LYS A 55 -4.48 -2.47 -9.61
C LYS A 55 -3.93 -1.59 -8.49
N ILE A 56 -3.98 -2.06 -7.24
CA ILE A 56 -3.46 -1.32 -6.09
C ILE A 56 -1.95 -1.09 -6.23
N VAL A 57 -1.18 -2.15 -6.52
CA VAL A 57 0.28 -2.07 -6.67
C VAL A 57 0.64 -1.09 -7.79
N GLY A 58 0.02 -1.19 -8.96
CA GLY A 58 0.29 -0.26 -10.07
C GLY A 58 -0.06 1.19 -9.75
N LEU A 59 -1.14 1.45 -8.99
CA LEU A 59 -1.50 2.82 -8.57
C LEU A 59 -0.50 3.39 -7.55
N LEU A 60 0.01 2.56 -6.65
CA LEU A 60 1.07 2.97 -5.72
C LEU A 60 2.34 3.34 -6.49
N GLU A 61 2.76 2.51 -7.44
CA GLU A 61 3.95 2.77 -8.27
C GLU A 61 3.84 4.10 -9.04
N VAL A 62 2.71 4.37 -9.67
CA VAL A 62 2.43 5.64 -10.35
C VAL A 62 2.53 6.83 -9.39
N ALA A 63 2.21 6.64 -8.11
CA ALA A 63 2.33 7.66 -7.07
C ALA A 63 3.72 7.73 -6.41
N GLY A 64 4.70 6.96 -6.91
CA GLY A 64 6.05 6.84 -6.34
C GLY A 64 6.06 6.13 -4.98
N LEU A 65 5.12 5.23 -4.76
CA LEU A 65 4.97 4.41 -3.55
C LEU A 65 5.15 2.93 -3.90
N ARG A 66 5.49 2.11 -2.91
CA ARG A 66 5.58 0.66 -3.06
C ARG A 66 5.22 -0.04 -1.74
N LEU A 67 4.75 -1.28 -1.84
CA LEU A 67 4.65 -2.16 -0.68
C LEU A 67 6.03 -2.73 -0.35
N VAL A 68 6.35 -2.83 0.93
CA VAL A 68 7.52 -3.55 1.43
C VAL A 68 7.14 -5.03 1.51
N ALA A 69 7.29 -5.72 0.39
CA ALA A 69 6.97 -7.13 0.15
C ALA A 69 7.82 -7.64 -1.02
N ASP A 70 8.15 -8.94 -1.04
CA ASP A 70 8.93 -9.55 -2.12
C ASP A 70 8.04 -9.85 -3.33
N ASP A 71 6.79 -10.30 -3.08
CA ASP A 71 5.72 -10.38 -4.07
C ASP A 71 4.51 -9.55 -3.62
N PRO A 72 4.49 -8.23 -3.91
CA PRO A 72 3.42 -7.34 -3.48
C PRO A 72 2.02 -7.77 -3.90
N VAL A 73 1.87 -8.44 -5.04
CA VAL A 73 0.56 -8.87 -5.56
C VAL A 73 0.13 -10.16 -4.88
N GLY A 74 1.03 -11.15 -4.80
CA GLY A 74 0.78 -12.43 -4.15
C GLY A 74 0.48 -12.24 -2.66
N GLU A 75 1.38 -11.55 -1.95
CA GLU A 75 1.25 -11.35 -0.50
C GLU A 75 -0.03 -10.56 -0.14
N LEU A 76 -0.35 -9.50 -0.89
CA LEU A 76 -1.58 -8.72 -0.68
C LEU A 76 -2.87 -9.53 -0.95
N THR A 77 -2.78 -10.58 -1.77
CA THR A 77 -3.90 -11.47 -2.10
C THR A 77 -4.09 -12.59 -1.08
N ASP A 78 -2.98 -13.13 -0.56
CA ASP A 78 -2.94 -14.33 0.26
C ASP A 78 -3.02 -14.02 1.76
N GLU A 79 -2.52 -12.86 2.18
CA GLU A 79 -2.48 -12.48 3.57
C GLU A 79 -3.49 -11.37 3.87
N ARG A 80 -4.39 -11.62 4.81
CA ARG A 80 -5.28 -10.58 5.37
C ARG A 80 -4.54 -9.73 6.40
N ARG A 81 -3.38 -9.19 6.05
CA ARG A 81 -2.57 -8.31 6.91
C ARG A 81 -2.15 -7.04 6.18
N GLY A 82 -1.71 -6.06 6.96
CA GLY A 82 -1.19 -4.80 6.44
C GLY A 82 0.27 -4.89 6.04
N PHE A 83 0.59 -4.42 4.83
CA PHE A 83 1.94 -4.31 4.30
C PHE A 83 2.43 -2.87 4.42
N LEU A 84 3.66 -2.67 4.87
CA LEU A 84 4.24 -1.33 4.98
C LEU A 84 4.32 -0.67 3.61
N VAL A 85 3.95 0.60 3.55
CA VAL A 85 4.11 1.43 2.36
C VAL A 85 5.37 2.26 2.50
N SER A 86 6.25 2.19 1.51
CA SER A 86 7.45 3.02 1.43
C SER A 86 7.42 3.90 0.18
N GLY A 87 8.18 5.00 0.21
CA GLY A 87 8.47 5.74 -1.02
C GLY A 87 9.38 4.91 -1.91
N ALA A 88 9.13 4.94 -3.21
CA ALA A 88 10.16 4.58 -4.17
C ALA A 88 11.25 5.64 -4.06
N GLY A 89 12.41 5.28 -3.51
CA GLY A 89 13.59 6.14 -3.56
C GLY A 89 13.96 6.43 -5.02
N PRO A 90 14.70 7.52 -5.30
CA PRO A 90 15.28 7.69 -6.63
C PRO A 90 16.12 6.45 -6.94
N ALA A 91 15.84 5.83 -8.09
CA ALA A 91 16.67 4.75 -8.64
C ALA A 91 18.10 5.25 -8.91
#